data_AF-A0A941GVI9-F1
#
_entry.id   AF-A0A941GVI9-F1
#
_cell.length_a   1.000
_cell.length_b   1.000
_cell.length_c   1.000
_cell.angle_alpha   90.00
_cell.angle_beta   90.00
_cell.angle_gamma   90.00
#
_symmetry.space_group_name_H-M   'P 1'
#
loop_
_entity.id
_entity.type
_entity.pdbx_description
1 polymer ?
#
loop_
_entity_poly.entity_id
_entity_poly.type
_entity_poly.pdbx_seq_one_letter_code
_entity_poly.pdbx_strand_id
1 'polypeptide(L)'
;MWFLTRNKRNGKFRNREKQTLFIDGRKQGVLIDRVHRKLTKEEITKIANTYHAWRGEKEAGEYENIAGFCKSASLEEIQSHSYVLTPGRYVGAEEIEDDDEPFDEKMKRLTSELAEQFKESARLEEEI
;
A
#
# COMPACT_ATOMS: atom_id res chain seq x y z
N MET A 1 -9.11 -2.66 -8.94
CA MET A 1 -9.78 -3.86 -9.48
C MET A 1 -10.62 -4.48 -8.39
N TRP A 2 -11.81 -5.00 -8.70
CA TRP A 2 -12.73 -5.60 -7.72
C TRP A 2 -13.00 -7.06 -8.04
N PHE A 3 -12.78 -7.95 -7.07
CA PHE A 3 -13.14 -9.36 -7.17
C PHE A 3 -14.21 -9.69 -6.13
N LEU A 4 -15.38 -10.11 -6.61
CA LEU A 4 -16.50 -10.48 -5.76
C LEU A 4 -16.89 -11.93 -6.02
N THR A 5 -17.39 -12.58 -4.99
CA THR A 5 -17.97 -13.92 -5.10
C THR A 5 -19.24 -13.98 -4.29
N ARG A 6 -20.24 -14.69 -4.80
CA ARG A 6 -21.52 -14.90 -4.10
C ARG A 6 -21.39 -15.86 -2.92
N ASN A 7 -20.40 -16.75 -2.94
CA ASN A 7 -20.21 -17.75 -1.89
C ASN A 7 -18.74 -17.86 -1.46
N LYS A 8 -18.45 -17.39 -0.24
CA LYS A 8 -17.13 -17.47 0.41
C LYS A 8 -16.94 -18.73 1.27
N ARG A 9 -17.99 -19.54 1.45
CA ARG A 9 -18.02 -20.83 2.13
C ARG A 9 -18.55 -21.90 1.18
N ASN A 10 -17.70 -22.33 0.25
CA ASN A 10 -18.08 -23.23 -0.84
C ASN A 10 -17.53 -24.65 -0.71
N GLY A 11 -16.91 -24.99 0.43
CA GLY A 11 -16.31 -26.32 0.69
C GLY A 11 -15.02 -26.63 -0.09
N LYS A 12 -14.68 -25.85 -1.12
CA LYS A 12 -13.44 -26.03 -1.92
C LYS A 12 -12.22 -25.34 -1.31
N PHE A 13 -12.44 -24.22 -0.63
CA PHE A 13 -11.39 -23.41 -0.02
C PHE A 13 -11.73 -23.12 1.44
N ARG A 14 -10.79 -22.52 2.19
CA ARG A 14 -11.06 -22.07 3.57
C ARG A 14 -12.28 -21.15 3.63
N ASN A 15 -13.01 -21.21 4.75
CA ASN A 15 -14.07 -20.24 4.99
C ASN A 15 -13.45 -18.85 5.19
N ARG A 16 -13.89 -17.89 4.37
CA ARG A 16 -13.46 -16.48 4.40
C ARG A 16 -14.64 -15.52 4.39
N GLU A 17 -15.80 -15.99 4.86
CA GLU A 17 -16.93 -15.11 5.16
C GLU A 17 -16.50 -13.99 6.09
N LYS A 18 -17.07 -12.79 5.90
CA LYS A 18 -16.72 -11.57 6.64
C LYS A 18 -15.26 -11.12 6.53
N GLN A 19 -14.47 -11.72 5.64
CA GLN A 19 -13.09 -11.32 5.38
C GLN A 19 -12.97 -10.74 3.98
N THR A 20 -12.15 -9.70 3.84
CA THR A 20 -11.83 -9.06 2.56
C THR A 20 -10.32 -8.87 2.46
N LEU A 21 -9.74 -9.34 1.34
CA LEU A 21 -8.34 -9.10 1.03
C LEU A 21 -8.18 -7.75 0.36
N PHE A 22 -7.35 -6.90 0.94
CA PHE A 22 -6.82 -5.70 0.31
C PHE A 22 -5.42 -6.00 -0.22
N ILE A 23 -5.16 -5.60 -1.46
CA ILE A 23 -3.83 -5.60 -2.07
C ILE A 23 -3.55 -4.20 -2.59
N ASP A 24 -2.45 -3.60 -2.14
CA ASP A 24 -1.93 -2.35 -2.67
C ASP A 24 -0.82 -2.65 -3.69
N GLY A 25 -1.19 -2.51 -4.96
CA GLY A 25 -0.29 -2.70 -6.10
C GLY A 25 0.36 -1.41 -6.60
N ARG A 26 0.24 -0.29 -5.88
CA ARG A 26 0.68 1.03 -6.39
C ARG A 26 2.20 1.19 -6.51
N LYS A 27 2.98 0.40 -5.75
CA LYS A 27 4.45 0.39 -5.81
C LYS A 27 5.00 -0.57 -6.88
N GLN A 28 4.13 -1.34 -7.52
CA GLN A 28 4.47 -2.37 -8.48
C GLN A 28 4.37 -1.81 -9.89
N GLY A 29 5.11 -2.41 -10.80
CA GLY A 29 5.20 -2.06 -12.20
C GLY A 29 6.46 -1.28 -12.51
N VAL A 30 6.99 -1.52 -13.69
CA VAL A 30 8.08 -0.74 -14.27
C VAL A 30 7.51 0.39 -15.11
N LEU A 31 8.14 1.56 -15.06
CA LEU A 31 7.83 2.65 -15.98
C LEU A 31 8.23 2.22 -17.40
N ILE A 32 7.26 2.20 -18.30
CA ILE A 32 7.49 1.95 -19.74
C ILE A 32 7.66 3.26 -20.50
N ASP A 33 7.17 4.36 -19.94
CA ASP A 33 7.44 5.74 -20.34
C ASP A 33 7.28 6.68 -19.13
N ARG A 34 7.29 8.00 -19.35
CA ARG A 34 7.25 9.01 -18.26
C ARG A 34 5.99 8.94 -17.38
N VAL A 35 4.89 8.35 -17.84
CA VAL A 35 3.61 8.34 -17.11
C VAL A 35 2.96 6.96 -16.99
N HIS A 36 3.30 6.01 -17.86
CA HIS A 36 2.73 4.67 -17.83
C HIS A 36 3.62 3.68 -17.08
N ARG A 37 3.01 2.95 -16.14
CA ARG A 37 3.60 1.75 -15.53
C ARG A 37 2.96 0.49 -16.08
N LYS A 38 3.75 -0.56 -16.21
CA LYS A 38 3.31 -1.90 -16.58
C LYS A 38 3.75 -2.90 -15.54
N LEU A 39 2.82 -3.71 -15.06
CA LEU A 39 3.14 -4.84 -14.19
C LEU A 39 3.95 -5.89 -14.96
N THR A 40 5.04 -6.35 -14.35
CA THR A 40 5.82 -7.45 -14.90
C THR A 40 5.09 -8.78 -14.67
N LYS A 41 5.55 -9.85 -15.33
CA LYS A 41 4.98 -11.18 -15.12
C LYS A 41 5.16 -11.65 -13.67
N GLU A 42 6.29 -11.29 -13.08
CA GLU A 42 6.68 -11.62 -11.71
C GLU A 42 5.73 -10.94 -10.71
N GLU A 43 5.40 -9.67 -10.95
CA GLU A 43 4.47 -8.91 -10.09
C GLU A 43 3.03 -9.41 -10.22
N ILE A 44 2.58 -9.72 -11.45
CA ILE A 44 1.28 -10.36 -11.67
C ILE A 44 1.22 -11.70 -10.93
N THR A 45 2.28 -12.51 -11.04
CA THR A 45 2.38 -13.81 -10.37
C THR A 45 2.36 -13.65 -8.85
N LYS A 46 3.08 -12.66 -8.30
CA LYS A 46 3.05 -12.33 -6.87
C LYS A 46 1.63 -12.01 -6.40
N ILE A 47 0.94 -11.09 -7.08
CA ILE A 47 -0.44 -10.69 -6.75
C ILE A 47 -1.40 -11.88 -6.82
N ALA A 48 -1.29 -12.70 -7.87
CA ALA A 48 -2.11 -13.90 -8.04
C ALA A 48 -1.88 -14.90 -6.89
N ASN A 49 -0.62 -15.23 -6.62
CA ASN A 49 -0.25 -16.17 -5.55
C ASN A 49 -0.74 -15.69 -4.18
N THR A 50 -0.58 -14.40 -3.87
CA THR A 50 -1.12 -13.82 -2.63
C THR A 50 -2.63 -14.01 -2.52
N TYR A 51 -3.37 -13.78 -3.60
CA TYR A 51 -4.81 -14.03 -3.63
C TYR A 51 -5.15 -15.52 -3.46
N HIS A 52 -4.45 -16.42 -4.14
CA HIS A 52 -4.69 -17.87 -4.05
C HIS A 52 -4.37 -18.42 -2.65
N ALA A 53 -3.26 -17.99 -2.03
CA ALA A 53 -2.92 -18.31 -0.66
C ALA A 53 -4.02 -17.81 0.29
N TRP A 54 -4.41 -16.53 0.18
CA TRP A 54 -5.48 -15.96 1.00
C TRP A 54 -6.82 -16.67 0.79
N ARG A 55 -7.12 -17.09 -0.44
CA ARG A 55 -8.35 -17.82 -0.76
C ARG A 55 -8.36 -19.19 -0.07
N GLY A 56 -7.19 -19.78 0.17
CA GLY A 56 -6.98 -21.09 0.78
C GLY A 56 -6.84 -22.20 -0.27
N GLU A 57 -6.12 -21.96 -1.36
CA GLU A 57 -5.78 -22.99 -2.34
C GLU A 57 -4.64 -23.87 -1.81
N LYS A 58 -4.77 -25.20 -1.95
CA LYS A 58 -3.86 -26.18 -1.32
C LYS A 58 -2.40 -26.03 -1.76
N GLU A 59 -2.17 -25.61 -3.00
CA GLU A 59 -0.84 -25.49 -3.61
C GLU A 59 -0.26 -24.07 -3.48
N ALA A 60 -1.02 -23.11 -2.95
CA ALA A 60 -0.62 -21.70 -2.90
C ALA A 60 0.17 -21.31 -1.64
N GLY A 61 0.38 -22.25 -0.71
CA GLY A 61 1.04 -22.01 0.57
C GLY A 61 0.16 -21.28 1.59
N GLU A 62 0.78 -20.88 2.70
CA GLU A 62 0.10 -20.13 3.76
C GLU A 62 0.05 -18.63 3.43
N TYR A 63 -1.02 -17.98 3.86
CA TYR A 63 -1.21 -16.54 3.68
C TYR A 63 -0.76 -15.77 4.91
N GLU A 64 -0.03 -14.68 4.69
CA GLU A 64 0.35 -13.71 5.71
C GLU A 64 -0.01 -12.28 5.27
N ASN A 65 -0.23 -11.41 6.25
CA ASN A 65 -0.37 -9.98 6.02
C ASN A 65 1.02 -9.37 5.83
N ILE A 66 1.19 -8.54 4.80
CA ILE A 66 2.46 -7.87 4.49
C ILE A 66 2.20 -6.37 4.48
N ALA A 67 2.86 -5.66 5.39
CA ALA A 67 2.76 -4.21 5.52
C ALA A 67 3.03 -3.52 4.16
N GLY A 68 2.20 -2.54 3.81
CA GLY A 68 2.29 -1.83 2.53
C GLY A 68 1.91 -2.63 1.28
N PHE A 69 1.60 -3.92 1.38
CA PHE A 69 1.27 -4.76 0.23
C PHE A 69 -0.08 -5.47 0.33
N CYS A 70 -0.34 -6.27 1.37
CA CYS A 70 -1.60 -7.01 1.48
C CYS A 70 -2.08 -7.21 2.91
N LYS A 71 -3.40 -7.18 3.10
CA LYS A 71 -4.03 -7.46 4.39
C LYS A 71 -5.41 -8.09 4.24
N SER A 72 -5.69 -9.12 5.02
CA SER A 72 -7.04 -9.63 5.26
C SER A 72 -7.70 -8.82 6.38
N ALA A 73 -8.65 -7.96 6.02
CA ALA A 73 -9.42 -7.18 6.99
C ALA A 73 -10.77 -7.84 7.27
N SER A 74 -11.25 -7.69 8.50
CA SER A 74 -12.59 -8.14 8.88
C SER A 74 -13.67 -7.16 8.44
N LEU A 75 -14.92 -7.61 8.41
CA LEU A 75 -16.08 -6.76 8.15
C LEU A 75 -16.21 -5.68 9.23
N GLU A 76 -15.88 -6.02 10.47
CA GLU A 76 -15.92 -5.10 11.61
C GLU A 76 -14.86 -4.00 11.46
N GLU A 77 -13.64 -4.33 11.00
CA GLU A 77 -12.59 -3.34 10.69
C GLU A 77 -13.04 -2.40 9.56
N ILE A 78 -13.64 -2.94 8.51
CA ILE A 78 -14.19 -2.15 7.40
C ILE A 78 -15.30 -1.21 7.88
N GLN A 79 -16.18 -1.69 8.76
CA GLN A 79 -17.24 -0.87 9.35
C GLN A 79 -16.67 0.27 10.19
N SER A 80 -15.61 0.01 10.97
CA SER A 80 -14.90 1.05 11.75
C SER A 80 -14.32 2.16 10.86
N HIS A 81 -14.05 1.87 9.60
CA HIS A 81 -13.58 2.81 8.58
C HIS A 81 -14.69 3.35 7.68
N SER A 82 -15.95 3.31 8.14
CA SER A 82 -17.12 3.81 7.40
C SER A 82 -17.25 3.21 6.00
N TYR A 83 -16.87 1.94 5.83
CA TYR A 83 -16.90 1.22 4.56
C TYR A 83 -16.03 1.84 3.44
N VAL A 84 -15.00 2.61 3.79
CA VAL A 84 -13.98 3.05 2.83
C VAL A 84 -13.12 1.85 2.43
N LEU A 85 -13.01 1.54 1.14
CA LEU A 85 -12.39 0.30 0.63
C LEU A 85 -11.07 0.56 -0.13
N THR A 86 -10.37 1.65 0.21
CA THR A 86 -9.05 1.94 -0.36
C THR A 86 -7.98 1.05 0.26
N PRO A 87 -7.22 0.24 -0.51
CA PRO A 87 -6.25 -0.72 0.06
C PRO A 87 -5.25 -0.09 1.03
N GLY A 88 -4.72 1.09 0.71
CA GLY A 88 -3.77 1.82 1.55
C GLY A 88 -4.26 2.11 2.98
N ARG A 89 -5.58 2.12 3.21
CA ARG A 89 -6.14 2.29 4.57
C ARG A 89 -5.96 1.05 5.44
N TYR A 90 -5.88 -0.12 4.83
CA TYR A 90 -5.81 -1.41 5.52
C TYR A 90 -4.39 -1.96 5.55
N VAL A 91 -3.65 -1.89 4.45
CA VAL A 91 -2.34 -2.54 4.34
C VAL A 91 -1.23 -1.86 5.16
N GLY A 92 -1.47 -0.64 5.68
CA GLY A 92 -0.46 0.14 6.40
C GLY A 92 0.64 0.68 5.48
N ALA A 93 1.66 1.28 6.08
CA ALA A 93 2.91 1.58 5.39
C ALA A 93 3.89 0.42 5.60
N GLU A 94 4.74 0.11 4.61
CA GLU A 94 6.00 -0.59 4.90
C GLU A 94 6.75 0.23 5.95
N GLU A 95 7.42 -0.42 6.90
CA GLU A 95 8.40 0.25 7.74
C GLU A 95 9.41 0.93 6.80
N ILE A 96 9.32 2.24 6.75
CA ILE A 96 10.42 3.07 6.32
C ILE A 96 11.39 3.01 7.51
N GLU A 97 12.70 2.88 7.30
CA GLU A 97 13.64 3.20 8.39
C GLU A 97 13.18 4.54 8.96
N ASP A 98 12.72 4.51 10.21
CA ASP A 98 12.23 5.73 10.84
C ASP A 98 13.40 6.70 10.80
N ASP A 99 13.13 7.88 10.27
CA ASP A 99 14.01 9.00 10.55
C ASP A 99 13.90 9.15 12.07
N ASP A 100 14.98 8.84 12.82
CA ASP A 100 15.00 8.90 14.29
C ASP A 100 14.63 10.31 14.82
N GLU A 101 14.48 11.30 13.93
CA GLU A 101 13.99 12.64 14.17
C GLU A 101 12.46 12.67 14.45
N PRO A 102 12.03 13.08 15.67
CA PRO A 102 10.63 13.31 15.97
C PRO A 102 9.98 14.30 15.00
N PHE A 103 8.68 14.11 14.70
CA PHE A 103 7.93 14.94 13.73
C PHE A 103 8.11 16.45 13.96
N ASP A 104 8.06 16.90 15.22
CA ASP A 104 8.18 18.31 15.56
C ASP A 104 9.58 18.87 15.26
N GLU A 105 10.63 18.07 15.48
CA GLU A 105 12.01 18.44 15.16
C GLU A 105 12.21 18.52 13.64
N LYS A 106 11.70 17.52 12.92
CA LYS A 106 11.73 17.46 11.46
C LYS A 106 11.02 18.64 10.81
N MET A 107 9.83 18.98 11.28
CA MET A 107 9.08 20.12 10.79
C MET A 107 9.82 21.43 11.03
N LYS A 108 10.44 21.59 12.21
CA LYS A 108 11.22 22.79 12.55
C LYS A 108 12.46 22.92 11.65
N ARG A 109 13.18 21.82 11.43
CA ARG A 109 14.35 21.78 10.53
C ARG A 109 13.97 22.10 9.09
N LEU A 110 13.00 21.39 8.53
CA LEU A 110 12.53 21.60 7.15
C LEU A 110 12.02 23.02 6.92
N THR A 111 11.32 23.61 7.89
CA THR A 111 10.85 25.00 7.78
C THR A 111 12.03 25.99 7.80
N SER A 112 13.07 25.70 8.59
CA SER A 112 14.27 26.53 8.65
C SER A 112 15.09 26.45 7.37
N GLU A 113 15.31 25.24 6.85
CA GLU A 113 15.99 25.00 5.57
C GLU A 113 15.23 25.69 4.42
N LEU A 114 13.91 25.58 4.38
CA LEU A 114 13.07 26.24 3.37
C LEU A 114 13.20 27.77 3.45
N ALA A 115 13.23 28.35 4.65
CA ALA A 115 13.40 29.78 4.83
C ALA A 115 14.78 30.27 4.35
N GLU A 116 15.82 29.47 4.55
CA GLU A 116 17.17 29.76 4.07
C GLU A 116 17.26 29.67 2.54
N GLN A 117 16.64 28.65 1.95
CA GLN A 117 16.52 28.53 0.49
C GLN A 117 15.80 29.72 -0.14
N PHE A 118 14.74 30.25 0.50
CA PHE A 118 14.07 31.47 0.01
C PHE A 118 14.97 32.70 0.06
N LYS A 119 15.77 32.87 1.13
CA LYS A 119 16.73 33.97 1.22
C LYS A 119 17.80 33.88 0.15
N GLU A 120 18.33 32.68 -0.07
CA GLU A 120 19.34 32.45 -1.09
C GLU A 120 18.77 32.66 -2.49
N SER A 121 17.53 32.21 -2.75
CA SER A 121 16.83 32.49 -4.01
C SER A 121 16.69 33.99 -4.26
N ALA A 122 16.29 34.77 -3.24
CA ALA A 122 16.15 36.22 -3.38
C ALA A 122 17.50 36.91 -3.64
N ARG A 123 18.58 36.47 -2.98
CA ARG A 123 19.95 36.97 -3.22
C ARG A 123 20.38 36.70 -4.67
N LEU A 124 20.16 35.49 -5.17
CA LEU A 124 20.52 35.11 -6.53
C LEU A 124 19.69 35.85 -7.58
N GLU A 125 18.43 36.20 -7.28
CA GLU A 125 17.60 37.06 -8.14
C GLU A 125 18.13 38.49 -8.21
N GLU A 126 18.72 39.03 -7.14
CA GLU A 126 19.34 40.38 -7.15
C GLU A 126 20.69 40.42 -7.89
N GLU A 127 21.36 39.28 -8.06
CA GLU A 127 22.64 39.16 -8.79
C GLU A 127 22.46 38.99 -10.32
N ILE A 128 21.21 38.94 -10.82
CA ILE A 128 20.84 38.82 -12.24
C ILE A 128 20.27 40.14 -12.78
#